data_AF-A0A2X3BW65-F1
#
_entry.id   AF-A0A2X3BW65-F1
#
_cell.length_a   1.000
_cell.length_b   1.000
_cell.length_c   1.000
_cell.angle_alpha   90.00
_cell.angle_beta   90.00
_cell.angle_gamma   90.00
#
_symmetry.space_group_name_H-M   'P 1'
#
loop_
_entity.id
_entity.type
_entity.pdbx_description
1 polymer ?
#
loop_
_entity_poly.entity_id
_entity_poly.type
_entity_poly.pdbx_seq_one_letter_code
_entity_poly.pdbx_strand_id
1 'polypeptide(L)'
;MKRMRLRLRAAAAVMLAGLALVGCDQKGNEAKHIKVGVINGAEQDVAEVAKKVAKEKYGLEVELVGFSGSLLPNESTNAGDLDANVFQHRPFLEQDNKAHNYHLVAVGNTFVFPMAGYSRKIKSVAELKDGATIAIPNDPTNLGRALLLLQKEKLITLKAGTGLLPTAVDITDNPHNLKIMELEGRNCRVYSTIPKSTWLSSAPRTCSKPGCRRFVTASLSKIKTRPT
;
A
#
# COMPACT_ATOMS: atom_id res chain seq x y z
N MET A 1 -31.54 -48.32 -54.84
CA MET A 1 -30.20 -48.14 -54.22
C MET A 1 -29.74 -46.68 -54.10
N LYS A 2 -29.82 -45.82 -55.15
CA LYS A 2 -29.34 -44.42 -55.09
C LYS A 2 -30.08 -43.53 -54.06
N ARG A 3 -31.40 -43.68 -53.90
CA ARG A 3 -32.20 -42.93 -52.91
C ARG A 3 -31.87 -43.28 -51.45
N MET A 4 -31.45 -44.52 -51.18
CA MET A 4 -31.04 -44.98 -49.85
C MET A 4 -29.69 -44.36 -49.43
N ARG A 5 -28.74 -44.27 -50.38
CA ARG A 5 -27.43 -43.65 -50.16
C ARG A 5 -27.52 -42.14 -49.92
N LEU A 6 -28.50 -41.46 -50.51
CA LEU A 6 -28.74 -40.04 -50.30
C LEU A 6 -29.33 -39.75 -48.91
N ARG A 7 -30.25 -40.60 -48.43
CA ARG A 7 -30.81 -40.50 -47.07
C ARG A 7 -29.78 -40.81 -45.98
N LEU A 8 -28.88 -41.76 -46.22
CA LEU A 8 -27.78 -42.08 -45.31
C LEU A 8 -26.76 -40.93 -45.17
N ARG A 9 -26.46 -40.24 -46.29
CA ARG A 9 -25.57 -39.07 -46.29
C ARG A 9 -26.20 -37.85 -45.60
N ALA A 10 -27.51 -37.64 -45.77
CA ALA A 10 -28.23 -36.57 -45.08
C ALA A 10 -28.30 -36.81 -43.56
N ALA A 11 -28.51 -38.07 -43.13
CA ALA A 11 -28.53 -38.41 -41.70
C ALA A 11 -27.16 -38.22 -41.02
N ALA A 12 -26.06 -38.57 -41.72
CA ALA A 12 -24.70 -38.37 -41.20
C ALA A 12 -24.33 -36.87 -41.07
N ALA A 13 -24.80 -36.02 -41.99
CA ALA A 13 -24.55 -34.58 -41.94
C ALA A 13 -25.31 -33.89 -40.78
N VAL A 14 -26.53 -34.36 -40.45
CA VAL A 14 -27.30 -33.86 -39.31
C VAL A 14 -26.69 -34.31 -37.97
N MET A 15 -26.13 -35.52 -37.90
CA MET A 15 -25.40 -35.99 -36.71
C MET A 15 -24.10 -35.23 -36.47
N LEU A 16 -23.34 -34.88 -37.51
CA LEU A 16 -22.12 -34.08 -37.36
C LEU A 16 -22.41 -32.62 -36.95
N ALA A 17 -23.52 -32.05 -37.41
CA ALA A 17 -23.93 -30.69 -37.03
C ALA A 17 -24.42 -30.61 -35.57
N GLY A 18 -25.00 -31.70 -35.03
CA GLY A 18 -25.45 -31.78 -33.63
C GLY A 18 -24.31 -31.79 -32.61
N LEU A 19 -23.14 -32.35 -32.95
CA LEU A 19 -21.98 -32.35 -32.05
C LEU A 19 -21.23 -31.00 -31.99
N ALA A 20 -21.46 -30.09 -32.95
CA ALA A 20 -20.81 -28.78 -32.95
C ALA A 20 -21.46 -27.77 -31.97
N LEU A 21 -22.64 -28.07 -31.42
CA LEU A 21 -23.41 -27.16 -30.55
C LEU A 21 -23.26 -27.44 -29.04
N VAL A 22 -22.52 -28.49 -28.63
CA VAL A 22 -22.33 -28.86 -27.21
C VAL A 22 -21.01 -28.31 -26.63
N GLY A 23 -20.25 -27.53 -27.41
CA GLY A 23 -18.91 -27.05 -27.03
C GLY A 23 -18.82 -25.64 -26.42
N CYS A 24 -19.93 -24.91 -26.27
CA CYS A 24 -19.92 -23.52 -25.81
C CYS A 24 -20.79 -23.30 -24.57
N ASP A 25 -20.48 -23.97 -23.46
CA ASP A 25 -20.79 -23.44 -22.12
C ASP A 25 -19.94 -24.15 -21.05
N GLN A 26 -18.62 -23.96 -21.12
CA GLN A 26 -17.72 -24.20 -19.99
C GLN A 26 -17.00 -22.90 -19.65
N LYS A 27 -17.76 -21.83 -19.39
CA LYS A 27 -17.30 -20.85 -18.40
C LYS A 27 -17.61 -21.42 -17.03
N GLY A 28 -16.88 -22.48 -16.69
CA GLY A 28 -16.69 -22.85 -15.30
C GLY A 28 -16.27 -21.60 -14.56
N ASN A 29 -16.88 -21.38 -13.40
CA ASN A 29 -16.60 -20.28 -12.50
C ASN A 29 -15.13 -20.38 -12.05
N GLU A 30 -14.18 -19.99 -12.91
CA GLU A 30 -12.77 -19.85 -12.55
C GLU A 30 -12.75 -18.84 -11.42
N ALA A 31 -12.50 -19.35 -10.20
CA ALA A 31 -12.25 -18.50 -9.06
C ALA A 31 -11.16 -17.52 -9.47
N LYS A 32 -11.50 -16.23 -9.51
CA LYS A 32 -10.57 -15.18 -9.87
C LYS A 32 -9.41 -15.26 -8.87
N HIS A 33 -8.21 -15.58 -9.35
CA HIS A 33 -7.00 -15.66 -8.53
C HIS A 33 -6.19 -14.38 -8.69
N ILE A 34 -5.73 -13.80 -7.58
CA ILE A 34 -4.81 -12.65 -7.61
C ILE A 34 -3.64 -12.84 -6.64
N LYS A 35 -2.47 -12.35 -7.04
CA LYS A 35 -1.27 -12.24 -6.20
C LYS A 35 -1.13 -10.83 -5.65
N VAL A 36 -1.09 -10.71 -4.32
CA VAL A 36 -1.01 -9.42 -3.63
C VAL A 36 0.23 -9.35 -2.74
N GLY A 37 1.10 -8.38 -3.02
CA GLY A 37 2.26 -8.09 -2.18
C GLY A 37 1.89 -7.35 -0.89
N VAL A 38 2.39 -7.84 0.25
CA VAL A 38 2.16 -7.29 1.59
C VAL A 38 3.46 -7.20 2.39
N ILE A 39 3.54 -6.29 3.36
CA ILE A 39 4.67 -6.25 4.29
C ILE A 39 4.41 -7.25 5.43
N ASN A 40 5.43 -8.04 5.77
CA ASN A 40 5.35 -8.99 6.88
C ASN A 40 5.12 -8.26 8.22
N GLY A 41 4.20 -8.76 9.03
CA GLY A 41 3.85 -8.17 10.33
C GLY A 41 2.37 -7.79 10.40
N ALA A 42 2.06 -6.66 11.03
CA ALA A 42 0.68 -6.23 11.29
C ALA A 42 -0.11 -5.99 9.99
N GLU A 43 0.55 -5.55 8.92
CA GLU A 43 -0.04 -5.37 7.60
C GLU A 43 -0.50 -6.70 7.00
N GLN A 44 0.33 -7.75 7.14
CA GLN A 44 -0.01 -9.10 6.68
C GLN A 44 -1.17 -9.69 7.50
N ASP A 45 -1.22 -9.47 8.82
CA ASP A 45 -2.35 -9.93 9.65
C ASP A 45 -3.68 -9.34 9.17
N VAL A 46 -3.69 -8.05 8.80
CA VAL A 46 -4.87 -7.38 8.22
C VAL A 46 -5.21 -7.96 6.84
N ALA A 47 -4.20 -8.23 6.01
CA ALA A 47 -4.39 -8.81 4.69
C ALA A 47 -4.93 -10.25 4.73
N GLU A 48 -4.55 -11.06 5.71
CA GLU A 48 -5.08 -12.41 5.93
C GLU A 48 -6.59 -12.38 6.24
N VAL A 49 -7.05 -11.40 7.02
CA VAL A 49 -8.49 -11.19 7.25
C VAL A 49 -9.18 -10.78 5.95
N ALA A 50 -8.60 -9.85 5.18
CA ALA A 50 -9.16 -9.42 3.90
C ALA A 50 -9.26 -10.57 2.90
N LYS A 51 -8.26 -11.45 2.84
CA LYS A 51 -8.25 -12.68 2.03
C LYS A 51 -9.40 -13.62 2.37
N LYS A 52 -9.68 -13.85 3.67
CA LYS A 52 -10.83 -14.67 4.10
C LYS A 52 -12.16 -14.07 3.61
N VAL A 53 -12.34 -12.77 3.80
CA VAL A 53 -13.54 -12.05 3.35
C VAL A 53 -13.67 -12.09 1.82
N ALA A 54 -12.56 -11.96 1.09
CA ALA A 54 -12.52 -12.04 -0.37
C ALA A 54 -13.04 -13.39 -0.88
N LYS A 55 -12.58 -14.49 -0.27
CA LYS A 55 -13.01 -15.85 -0.60
C LYS A 55 -14.49 -16.08 -0.25
N GLU A 56 -14.88 -15.77 0.98
CA GLU A 56 -16.23 -16.06 1.50
C GLU A 56 -17.33 -15.27 0.77
N LYS A 57 -17.07 -14.00 0.44
CA LYS A 57 -18.11 -13.11 -0.12
C LYS A 57 -18.08 -12.99 -1.63
N TYR A 58 -16.92 -13.19 -2.25
CA TYR A 58 -16.72 -12.90 -3.67
C TYR A 58 -16.15 -14.07 -4.46
N GLY A 59 -15.84 -15.21 -3.82
CA GLY A 59 -15.20 -16.34 -4.47
C GLY A 59 -13.83 -15.99 -5.07
N LEU A 60 -13.16 -14.96 -4.54
CA LEU A 60 -11.86 -14.49 -5.01
C LEU A 60 -10.75 -15.20 -4.21
N GLU A 61 -9.90 -15.94 -4.90
CA GLU A 61 -8.70 -16.54 -4.30
C GLU A 61 -7.59 -15.50 -4.28
N VAL A 62 -7.01 -15.27 -3.10
CA VAL A 62 -5.94 -14.30 -2.89
C VAL A 62 -4.70 -15.01 -2.38
N GLU A 63 -3.61 -14.90 -3.11
CA GLU A 63 -2.27 -15.30 -2.70
C GLU A 63 -1.53 -14.09 -2.14
N LEU A 64 -1.15 -14.15 -0.86
CA LEU A 64 -0.37 -13.09 -0.21
C LEU A 64 1.11 -13.41 -0.35
N VAL A 65 1.86 -12.47 -0.95
CA VAL A 65 3.31 -12.55 -1.08
C VAL A 65 3.93 -11.59 -0.06
N GLY A 66 4.58 -12.16 0.93
CA GLY A 66 5.17 -11.43 2.04
C GLY A 66 6.53 -10.81 1.71
N PHE A 67 6.69 -9.53 1.96
CA PHE A 67 7.92 -8.78 1.80
C PHE A 67 8.45 -8.35 3.15
N SER A 68 9.77 -8.45 3.32
CA SER A 68 10.38 -7.98 4.54
C SER A 68 10.43 -6.45 4.59
N GLY A 69 10.25 -5.69 3.50
CA GLY A 69 10.35 -4.22 3.43
C GLY A 69 9.84 -3.55 2.16
N SER A 70 10.00 -2.22 2.10
CA SER A 70 9.18 -1.33 1.26
C SER A 70 9.66 -1.11 -0.18
N LEU A 71 10.86 -1.58 -0.56
CA LEU A 71 11.41 -1.29 -1.89
C LEU A 71 10.96 -2.28 -2.97
N LEU A 72 10.74 -3.54 -2.60
CA LEU A 72 10.47 -4.62 -3.56
C LEU A 72 9.01 -4.70 -4.07
N PRO A 73 7.95 -4.36 -3.30
CA PRO A 73 6.60 -4.64 -3.78
C PRO A 73 6.22 -3.88 -5.05
N ASN A 74 6.74 -2.66 -5.26
CA ASN A 74 6.46 -1.88 -6.47
C ASN A 74 7.17 -2.45 -7.70
N GLU A 75 8.45 -2.81 -7.58
CA GLU A 75 9.19 -3.44 -8.67
C GLU A 75 8.51 -4.75 -9.11
N SER A 76 8.20 -5.65 -8.17
CA SER A 76 7.50 -6.91 -8.47
C SER A 76 6.10 -6.69 -9.06
N THR A 77 5.38 -5.65 -8.62
CA THR A 77 4.08 -5.30 -9.22
C THR A 77 4.26 -4.77 -10.64
N ASN A 78 5.27 -3.93 -10.88
CA ASN A 78 5.54 -3.35 -12.20
C ASN A 78 6.06 -4.41 -13.20
N ALA A 79 6.83 -5.38 -12.73
CA ALA A 79 7.29 -6.54 -13.50
C ALA A 79 6.13 -7.51 -13.85
N GLY A 80 5.00 -7.41 -13.15
CA GLY A 80 3.83 -8.26 -13.38
C GLY A 80 3.84 -9.58 -12.61
N ASP A 81 4.79 -9.77 -11.69
CA ASP A 81 4.86 -10.90 -10.75
C ASP A 81 3.75 -10.84 -9.70
N LEU A 82 3.29 -9.62 -9.38
CA LEU A 82 2.14 -9.35 -8.52
C LEU A 82 1.05 -8.64 -9.32
N ASP A 83 -0.20 -8.96 -9.03
CA ASP A 83 -1.36 -8.23 -9.58
C ASP A 83 -1.57 -6.88 -8.89
N ALA A 84 -1.26 -6.83 -7.59
CA ALA A 84 -1.31 -5.61 -6.80
C ALA A 84 -0.36 -5.67 -5.59
N ASN A 85 -0.13 -4.51 -4.96
CA ASN A 85 0.50 -4.43 -3.64
C ASN A 85 -0.28 -3.50 -2.70
N VAL A 86 -0.15 -3.74 -1.39
CA VAL A 86 -0.73 -2.91 -0.33
C VAL A 86 0.30 -2.67 0.77
N PHE A 87 1.05 -1.58 0.65
CA PHE A 87 2.04 -1.19 1.67
C PHE A 87 2.30 0.30 1.79
N GLN A 88 1.94 1.08 0.77
CA GLN A 88 2.40 2.46 0.58
C GLN A 88 1.23 3.44 0.56
N HIS A 89 1.53 4.72 0.72
CA HIS A 89 0.57 5.79 0.48
C HIS A 89 0.81 6.51 -0.85
N ARG A 90 -0.18 7.26 -1.32
CA ARG A 90 -0.14 7.98 -2.61
C ARG A 90 1.12 8.83 -2.84
N PRO A 91 1.63 9.63 -1.87
CA PRO A 91 2.86 10.37 -2.09
C PRO A 91 4.08 9.47 -2.36
N PHE A 92 4.16 8.30 -1.70
CA PHE A 92 5.27 7.36 -1.87
C PHE A 92 5.18 6.74 -3.26
N LEU A 93 3.98 6.27 -3.65
CA LEU A 93 3.72 5.76 -5.00
C LEU A 93 4.09 6.77 -6.09
N GLU A 94 3.75 8.04 -5.91
CA GLU A 94 4.08 9.10 -6.86
C GLU A 94 5.60 9.34 -6.97
N GLN A 95 6.30 9.40 -5.84
CA GLN A 95 7.77 9.53 -5.84
C GLN A 95 8.44 8.30 -6.46
N ASP A 96 7.97 7.11 -6.13
CA ASP A 96 8.57 5.86 -6.61
C ASP A 96 8.33 5.65 -8.11
N ASN A 97 7.12 5.97 -8.60
CA ASN A 97 6.83 6.04 -10.03
C ASN A 97 7.77 7.02 -10.75
N LYS A 98 8.02 8.19 -10.17
CA LYS A 98 8.91 9.20 -10.77
C LYS A 98 10.37 8.74 -10.76
N ALA A 99 10.82 8.08 -9.70
CA ALA A 99 12.20 7.63 -9.54
C ALA A 99 12.56 6.46 -10.45
N HIS A 100 11.62 5.52 -10.64
CA HIS A 100 11.87 4.26 -11.35
C HIS A 100 11.11 4.12 -12.67
N ASN A 101 10.43 5.19 -13.11
CA ASN A 101 9.61 5.22 -14.32
C ASN A 101 8.50 4.14 -14.35
N TYR A 102 7.96 3.80 -13.18
CA TYR A 102 6.84 2.87 -13.07
C TYR A 102 5.52 3.51 -13.51
N HIS A 103 4.57 2.66 -13.88
CA HIS A 103 3.21 3.06 -14.29
C HIS A 103 2.14 2.50 -13.35
N LEU A 104 2.47 2.45 -12.05
CA LEU A 104 1.57 1.96 -11.03
C LEU A 104 0.53 3.02 -10.66
N VAL A 105 -0.69 2.58 -10.39
CA VAL A 105 -1.82 3.44 -9.99
C VAL A 105 -2.47 2.93 -8.72
N ALA A 106 -2.85 3.84 -7.83
CA ALA A 106 -3.64 3.52 -6.65
C ALA A 106 -5.10 3.28 -7.04
N VAL A 107 -5.60 2.06 -6.80
CA VAL A 107 -6.98 1.63 -7.11
C VAL A 107 -7.91 1.69 -5.90
N GLY A 108 -7.38 1.81 -4.69
CA GLY A 108 -8.19 1.93 -3.49
C GLY A 108 -7.36 2.36 -2.28
N ASN A 109 -8.03 2.90 -1.28
CA ASN A 109 -7.45 3.14 0.05
C ASN A 109 -7.82 1.95 0.95
N THR A 110 -6.92 1.51 1.80
CA THR A 110 -7.14 0.35 2.68
C THR A 110 -7.29 0.79 4.14
N PHE A 111 -6.21 1.24 4.78
CA PHE A 111 -6.19 1.65 6.18
C PHE A 111 -5.20 2.79 6.42
N VAL A 112 -5.26 3.42 7.60
CA VAL A 112 -4.36 4.52 8.00
C VAL A 112 -3.54 4.08 9.20
N PHE A 113 -2.21 4.20 9.10
CA PHE A 113 -1.33 4.17 10.27
C PHE A 113 -0.91 5.59 10.66
N PRO A 114 -1.29 6.06 11.87
CA PRO A 114 -0.74 7.28 12.43
C PRO A 114 0.77 7.13 12.60
N MET A 115 1.52 8.14 12.17
CA MET A 115 2.95 8.23 12.44
C MET A 115 3.15 8.94 13.79
N ALA A 116 4.01 8.39 14.64
CA ALA A 116 4.29 8.92 15.95
C ALA A 116 5.78 8.76 16.30
N GLY A 117 6.24 9.57 17.26
CA GLY A 117 7.55 9.38 17.90
C GLY A 117 7.47 8.35 19.03
N TYR A 118 8.54 7.59 19.22
CA TYR A 118 8.62 6.56 20.26
C TYR A 118 9.96 6.62 20.97
N SER A 119 9.95 6.32 22.27
CA SER A 119 11.17 6.22 23.06
C SER A 119 11.07 5.11 24.09
N ARG A 120 12.20 4.47 24.38
CA ARG A 120 12.37 3.56 25.50
C ARG A 120 12.85 4.27 26.77
N LYS A 121 13.35 5.50 26.64
CA LYS A 121 14.05 6.24 27.71
C LYS A 121 13.19 7.35 28.32
N ILE A 122 12.37 8.00 27.51
CA ILE A 122 11.54 9.13 27.91
C ILE A 122 10.06 8.80 27.69
N LYS A 123 9.19 9.35 28.54
CA LYS A 123 7.74 9.11 28.46
C LYS A 123 6.97 10.23 27.78
N SER A 124 7.60 11.40 27.67
CA SER A 124 7.03 12.60 27.06
C SER A 124 8.09 13.38 26.29
N VAL A 125 7.65 14.23 25.35
CA VAL A 125 8.55 15.10 24.57
C VAL A 125 9.26 16.12 25.47
N ALA A 126 8.64 16.53 26.58
CA ALA A 126 9.21 17.47 27.55
C ALA A 126 10.48 16.94 28.26
N GLU A 127 10.68 15.62 28.27
CA GLU A 127 11.87 14.98 28.83
C GLU A 127 13.03 14.88 27.82
N LEU A 128 12.84 15.36 26.58
CA LEU A 128 13.87 15.35 25.55
C LEU A 128 15.04 16.25 25.96
N LYS A 129 16.25 15.68 25.97
CA LYS A 129 17.47 16.40 26.32
C LYS A 129 18.07 17.10 25.11
N ASP A 130 18.75 18.21 25.34
CA ASP A 130 19.56 18.84 24.31
C ASP A 130 20.60 17.88 23.75
N GLY A 131 20.86 17.95 22.45
CA GLY A 131 21.78 17.06 21.75
C GLY A 131 21.25 15.64 21.52
N ALA A 132 19.98 15.35 21.86
CA ALA A 132 19.39 14.04 21.63
C ALA A 132 19.35 13.67 20.14
N THR A 133 19.56 12.39 19.86
CA THR A 133 19.44 11.83 18.51
C THR A 133 18.02 11.39 18.24
N ILE A 134 17.44 11.86 17.14
CA ILE A 134 16.15 11.42 16.61
C ILE A 134 16.39 10.65 15.32
N ALA A 135 16.04 9.37 15.34
CA ALA A 135 16.06 8.53 14.14
C ALA A 135 14.79 8.77 13.32
N ILE A 136 14.92 9.06 12.03
CA ILE A 136 13.81 9.27 11.10
C ILE A 136 13.99 8.42 9.82
N PRO A 137 12.91 8.12 9.08
CA PRO A 137 13.01 7.43 7.80
C PRO A 137 13.84 8.23 6.79
N ASN A 138 14.53 7.54 5.89
CA ASN A 138 15.38 8.13 4.85
C ASN A 138 14.72 8.19 3.46
N ASP A 139 13.52 7.61 3.27
CA ASP A 139 12.79 7.79 2.01
C ASP A 139 12.16 9.19 1.95
N PRO A 140 12.14 9.87 0.80
CA PRO A 140 11.80 11.29 0.71
C PRO A 140 10.45 11.66 1.36
N THR A 141 9.45 10.79 1.20
CA THR A 141 8.10 11.08 1.66
C THR A 141 7.94 10.88 3.16
N ASN A 142 8.51 9.82 3.73
CA ASN A 142 8.41 9.58 5.18
C ASN A 142 9.43 10.42 5.96
N LEU A 143 10.58 10.74 5.37
CA LEU A 143 11.51 11.75 5.88
C LEU A 143 10.77 13.08 6.05
N GLY A 144 10.13 13.55 4.97
CA GLY A 144 9.36 14.79 4.98
C GLY A 144 8.24 14.78 6.03
N ARG A 145 7.48 13.67 6.13
CA ARG A 145 6.46 13.48 7.17
C ARG A 145 7.06 13.55 8.58
N ALA A 146 8.20 12.91 8.83
CA ALA A 146 8.86 12.93 10.13
C ALA A 146 9.31 14.34 10.53
N LEU A 147 9.94 15.08 9.63
CA LEU A 147 10.34 16.47 9.88
C LEU A 147 9.13 17.38 10.13
N LEU A 148 8.05 17.23 9.36
CA LEU A 148 6.82 17.98 9.57
C LEU A 148 6.18 17.66 10.94
N LEU A 149 6.28 16.42 11.40
CA LEU A 149 5.85 16.04 12.75
C LEU A 149 6.71 16.71 13.82
N LEU A 150 8.04 16.71 13.68
CA LEU A 150 8.93 17.40 14.61
C LEU A 150 8.65 18.92 14.67
N GLN A 151 8.37 19.55 13.52
CA GLN A 151 7.95 20.95 13.48
C GLN A 151 6.61 21.17 14.18
N LYS A 152 5.63 20.28 13.97
CA LYS A 152 4.33 20.36 14.65
C LYS A 152 4.47 20.30 16.17
N GLU A 153 5.40 19.49 16.67
CA GLU A 153 5.75 19.40 18.10
C GLU A 153 6.70 20.51 18.57
N LYS A 154 7.00 21.50 17.71
CA LYS A 154 7.86 22.67 18.00
C LYS A 154 9.29 22.32 18.39
N LEU A 155 9.79 21.16 17.95
CA LEU A 155 11.16 20.72 18.22
C LEU A 155 12.18 21.31 17.24
N ILE A 156 11.73 21.64 16.03
CA ILE A 156 12.50 22.28 14.96
C ILE A 156 11.60 23.26 14.20
N THR A 157 12.19 24.16 13.42
CA THR A 157 11.48 24.97 12.42
C THR A 157 12.00 24.65 11.04
N LEU A 158 11.12 24.38 10.08
CA LEU A 158 11.47 24.13 8.68
C LEU A 158 11.29 25.40 7.84
N LYS A 159 12.09 25.49 6.77
CA LYS A 159 11.95 26.52 5.75
C LYS A 159 10.54 26.48 5.15
N ALA A 160 9.94 27.66 4.98
CA ALA A 160 8.65 27.80 4.33
C ALA A 160 8.70 27.34 2.86
N GLY A 161 7.57 26.83 2.35
CA GLY A 161 7.43 26.43 0.93
C GLY A 161 8.03 25.06 0.57
N THR A 162 8.48 24.27 1.54
CA THR A 162 9.04 22.91 1.33
C THR A 162 7.98 21.84 1.04
N GLY A 163 6.70 22.14 1.27
CA GLY A 163 5.59 21.24 0.95
C GLY A 163 5.63 19.95 1.79
N LEU A 164 5.50 18.80 1.12
CA LEU A 164 5.49 17.46 1.75
C LEU A 164 6.87 16.80 1.78
N LEU A 165 7.88 17.42 1.18
CA LEU A 165 9.21 16.83 0.99
C LEU A 165 10.34 17.71 1.58
N PRO A 166 10.20 18.28 2.80
CA PRO A 166 11.35 18.91 3.44
C PRO A 166 12.44 17.86 3.72
N THR A 167 13.68 18.32 3.75
CA THR A 167 14.88 17.54 4.07
C THR A 167 15.57 18.10 5.31
N ALA A 168 16.57 17.40 5.85
CA ALA A 168 17.31 17.89 7.02
C ALA A 168 18.00 19.25 6.76
N VAL A 169 18.34 19.57 5.51
CA VAL A 169 18.94 20.87 5.15
C VAL A 169 17.93 22.02 5.16
N ASP A 170 16.63 21.72 5.19
CA ASP A 170 15.57 22.72 5.30
C ASP A 170 15.28 23.13 6.76
N ILE A 171 16.02 22.60 7.74
CA ILE A 171 15.88 22.99 9.14
C ILE A 171 16.51 24.37 9.35
N THR A 172 15.67 25.32 9.73
CA THR A 172 16.04 26.74 9.96
C THR A 172 16.24 27.08 11.44
N ASP A 173 15.64 26.30 12.35
CA ASP A 173 15.83 26.45 13.79
C ASP A 173 15.80 25.07 14.47
N ASN A 174 16.69 24.88 15.45
CA ASN A 174 16.89 23.63 16.20
C ASN A 174 17.35 23.96 17.63
N PRO A 175 16.46 24.51 18.48
CA PRO A 175 16.82 25.08 19.79
C PRO A 175 17.41 24.04 20.76
N HIS A 176 17.05 22.77 20.60
CA HIS A 176 17.56 21.66 21.41
C HIS A 176 18.80 20.98 20.81
N ASN A 177 19.40 21.52 19.73
CA ASN A 177 20.56 20.94 19.04
C ASN A 177 20.38 19.44 18.71
N LEU A 178 19.17 19.05 18.31
CA LEU A 178 18.80 17.67 18.02
C LEU A 178 19.62 17.13 16.85
N LYS A 179 20.07 15.88 16.96
CA LYS A 179 20.79 15.18 15.89
C LYS A 179 19.81 14.36 15.09
N ILE A 180 19.57 14.74 13.84
CA ILE A 180 18.70 13.98 12.95
C ILE A 180 19.50 12.86 12.30
N MET A 181 19.07 11.62 12.51
CA MET A 181 19.71 10.42 11.96
C MET A 181 18.74 9.73 11.02
N GLU A 182 19.06 9.76 9.73
CA GLU A 182 18.24 9.13 8.69
C GLU A 182 18.58 7.64 8.57
N LEU A 183 17.56 6.78 8.62
CA LEU A 183 17.68 5.33 8.52
C LEU A 183 16.63 4.76 7.57
N GLU A 184 16.87 3.58 7.01
CA GLU A 184 15.81 2.84 6.31
C GLU A 184 14.61 2.65 7.25
N GLY A 185 13.38 2.85 6.76
CA GLY A 185 12.17 2.85 7.60
C GLY A 185 11.98 1.61 8.48
N ARG A 186 12.47 0.43 8.06
CA ARG A 186 12.47 -0.80 8.88
C ARG A 186 13.45 -0.76 10.05
N ASN A 187 14.55 -0.05 9.86
CA ASN A 187 15.60 0.14 10.86
C ASN A 187 15.25 1.30 11.81
N CYS A 188 14.27 2.14 11.46
CA CYS A 188 13.51 2.95 12.42
C CYS A 188 12.63 2.04 13.28
N ARG A 189 13.23 1.12 14.04
CA ARG A 189 12.48 0.15 14.84
C ARG A 189 11.85 0.85 16.03
N VAL A 190 10.60 1.25 15.81
CA VAL A 190 9.64 1.65 16.82
C VAL A 190 9.39 0.45 17.72
N TYR A 191 9.87 0.52 18.95
CA TYR A 191 9.37 -0.34 20.02
C TYR A 191 8.30 0.43 20.77
N SER A 192 7.08 -0.09 20.71
CA SER A 192 5.92 0.48 21.37
C SER A 192 6.17 0.51 22.88
N THR A 193 6.34 1.69 23.46
CA THR A 193 6.03 1.99 24.87
C THR A 193 5.76 3.48 25.05
N ILE A 194 4.78 4.01 24.33
CA ILE A 194 3.97 5.12 24.86
C ILE A 194 2.53 4.61 24.81
N PRO A 195 1.84 4.46 25.95
CA PRO A 195 0.48 3.95 25.95
C PRO A 195 -0.42 4.84 25.09
N LYS A 196 -1.35 4.22 24.35
CA LYS A 196 -2.32 4.90 23.47
C LYS A 196 -3.10 6.03 24.17
N SER A 197 -3.15 6.03 25.51
CA SER A 197 -3.82 7.03 26.33
C SER A 197 -3.05 8.35 26.50
N THR A 198 -1.75 8.42 26.17
CA THR A 198 -0.94 9.63 26.38
C THR A 198 -0.93 10.57 25.18
N TRP A 199 -1.61 10.22 24.08
CA TRP A 199 -1.89 11.13 22.99
C TRP A 199 -3.38 11.32 22.81
N LEU A 200 -3.87 12.51 23.18
CA LEU A 200 -5.20 12.96 22.78
C LEU A 200 -5.26 12.98 21.26
N SER A 201 -6.13 12.13 20.73
CA SER A 201 -6.91 12.37 19.53
C SER A 201 -7.18 13.86 19.32
N SER A 202 -6.34 14.53 18.52
CA SER A 202 -6.70 15.76 17.83
C SER A 202 -6.61 15.61 16.31
N ALA A 203 -6.61 14.37 15.82
CA ALA A 203 -7.17 14.10 14.50
C ALA A 203 -8.71 14.13 14.65
N PRO A 204 -9.43 15.10 14.04
CA PRO A 204 -10.88 15.03 14.03
C PRO A 204 -11.29 13.70 13.42
N ARG A 205 -12.07 12.91 14.17
CA ARG A 205 -12.56 11.58 13.75
C ARG A 205 -13.42 11.63 12.49
N THR A 206 -13.82 12.82 12.06
CA THR A 206 -14.40 13.09 10.75
C THR A 206 -13.98 14.52 10.34
N CYS A 207 -13.33 14.69 9.19
CA CYS A 207 -13.13 16.02 8.61
C CYS A 207 -14.22 16.22 7.55
N SER A 208 -15.34 16.83 7.95
CA SER A 208 -16.51 17.09 7.10
C SER A 208 -16.40 18.36 6.23
N LYS A 209 -15.23 19.00 6.17
CA LYS A 209 -15.03 20.22 5.38
C LYS A 209 -14.40 19.94 3.99
N PRO A 210 -14.89 20.58 2.91
CA PRO A 210 -14.25 20.52 1.60
C PRO A 210 -12.85 21.16 1.69
N GLY A 211 -11.81 20.39 1.38
CA GLY A 211 -10.41 20.87 1.41
C GLY A 211 -9.48 20.11 2.37
N CYS A 212 -10.02 19.22 3.21
CA CYS A 212 -9.20 18.33 4.06
C CYS A 212 -8.52 17.26 3.19
N ARG A 213 -7.27 17.49 2.77
CA ARG A 213 -6.49 16.48 2.03
C ARG A 213 -6.18 15.30 2.95
N ARG A 214 -6.96 14.24 2.74
CA ARG A 214 -6.77 12.80 3.00
C ARG A 214 -5.68 12.45 4.01
N PHE A 215 -6.10 11.85 5.12
CA PHE A 215 -5.26 10.98 5.93
C PHE A 215 -4.45 10.05 5.04
N VAL A 216 -3.18 9.87 5.40
CA VAL A 216 -2.23 9.03 4.68
C VAL A 216 -2.69 7.58 4.81
N THR A 217 -3.43 7.14 3.80
CA THR A 217 -3.99 5.79 3.70
C THR A 217 -3.01 4.93 2.93
N ALA A 218 -2.71 3.75 3.46
CA ALA A 218 -2.18 2.67 2.66
C ALA A 218 -3.10 2.49 1.45
N SER A 219 -2.49 2.38 0.27
CA SER A 219 -3.15 2.38 -1.02
C SER A 219 -2.87 1.05 -1.69
N LEU A 220 -3.93 0.37 -2.11
CA LEU A 220 -3.83 -0.77 -3.00
C LEU A 220 -3.42 -0.23 -4.38
N SER A 221 -2.32 -0.74 -4.93
CA SER A 221 -1.74 -0.24 -6.17
C SER A 221 -1.52 -1.36 -7.18
N LYS A 222 -1.74 -1.09 -8.48
CA LYS A 222 -1.56 -2.05 -9.59
C LYS A 222 -1.01 -1.38 -10.84
N ILE A 223 -0.56 -2.14 -11.85
CA ILE A 223 -0.19 -1.60 -13.17
C ILE A 223 -1.41 -0.95 -13.84
N LYS A 224 -1.25 0.26 -14.39
CA LYS A 224 -2.30 1.03 -15.09
C LYS A 224 -2.97 0.29 -16.26
N THR A 225 -2.26 -0.60 -16.94
CA THR A 225 -2.68 -1.23 -18.20
C THR A 225 -3.34 -2.61 -18.06
N ARG A 226 -3.39 -3.23 -16.85
CA ARG A 226 -4.13 -4.50 -16.68
C ARG A 226 -5.64 -4.23 -16.45
N PRO A 227 -6.53 -4.76 -17.32
CA PRO A 227 -7.97 -4.77 -17.05
C PRO A 227 -8.27 -5.51 -15.73
N THR A 228 -9.25 -5.02 -14.98
CA THR A 228 -9.86 -5.71 -13.82
C THR A 228 -10.77 -6.84 -14.26
#